data_AF-A0A852UBK5-F1
#
_entry.id   AF-A0A852UBK5-F1
#
_cell.length_a   1.000
_cell.length_b   1.000
_cell.length_c   1.000
_cell.angle_alpha   90.00
_cell.angle_beta   90.00
_cell.angle_gamma   90.00
#
_symmetry.space_group_name_H-M   'P 1'
#
loop_
_entity.id
_entity.type
_entity.pdbx_description
1 polymer ?
#
loop_
_entity_poly.entity_id
_entity_poly.type
_entity_poly.pdbx_seq_one_letter_code
_entity_poly.pdbx_strand_id
1 'polypeptide(L)'
;MRTSVTLPNGVEIERDDAVDVTVDVLEVEDLAFAHVCRSLRPQLRPPAGLIVTMPAGDDVLGYVYREEQREDGRRDELDDTDSLFVDIHELTFEFDAPRDADMDEDGVRGLLARARPETALKVEGVELLDLRDGPMSLITCRPPRAWTFRQLVLEVQLLRGSYMALHYKS
;
A
#
# COMPACT_ATOMS: atom_id res chain seq x y z
N MET A 1 27.71 -0.70 -2.71
CA MET A 1 27.93 -1.62 -3.87
C MET A 1 26.59 -1.63 -4.57
N ARG A 2 26.43 -1.03 -5.76
CA ARG A 2 25.11 -0.91 -6.40
C ARG A 2 24.55 -2.31 -6.65
N THR A 3 23.39 -2.61 -6.09
CA THR A 3 22.69 -3.88 -6.28
C THR A 3 21.44 -3.60 -7.07
N SER A 4 21.27 -4.17 -8.26
CA SER A 4 20.01 -4.05 -9.01
C SER A 4 19.14 -5.27 -8.79
N VAL A 5 17.83 -5.10 -9.00
CA VAL A 5 16.89 -6.19 -9.19
C VAL A 5 16.25 -6.08 -10.56
N THR A 6 15.85 -7.22 -11.12
CA THR A 6 15.19 -7.27 -12.42
C THR A 6 13.74 -7.72 -12.25
N LEU A 7 12.82 -6.89 -12.71
CA LEU A 7 11.39 -7.19 -12.79
C LEU A 7 11.09 -8.20 -13.91
N PRO A 8 9.94 -8.90 -13.88
CA PRO A 8 9.58 -9.88 -14.90
C PRO A 8 9.49 -9.37 -16.34
N ASN A 9 9.24 -8.07 -16.52
CA ASN A 9 9.23 -7.39 -17.82
C ASN A 9 10.63 -6.95 -18.29
N GLY A 10 11.69 -7.25 -17.53
CA GLY A 10 13.06 -6.90 -17.87
C GLY A 10 13.49 -5.50 -17.42
N VAL A 11 12.62 -4.75 -16.74
CA VAL A 11 13.01 -3.48 -16.12
C VAL A 11 14.01 -3.76 -14.99
N GLU A 12 15.14 -3.08 -15.02
CA GLU A 12 16.14 -3.13 -13.95
C GLU A 12 15.96 -1.94 -13.03
N ILE A 13 15.94 -2.21 -11.73
CA ILE A 13 15.76 -1.20 -10.69
C ILE A 13 17.00 -1.19 -9.84
N GLU A 14 17.70 -0.06 -9.88
CA GLU A 14 18.87 0.16 -9.04
C GLU A 14 18.41 0.30 -7.58
N ARG A 15 18.96 -0.55 -6.72
CA ARG A 15 18.84 -0.43 -5.27
C ARG A 15 20.19 0.06 -4.76
N ASP A 16 20.18 1.26 -4.20
CA ASP A 16 21.31 1.77 -3.42
C ASP A 16 21.40 0.99 -2.09
N ASP A 17 21.46 1.67 -0.96
CA ASP A 17 21.54 1.05 0.36
C ASP A 17 20.16 0.78 0.99
N ALA A 18 19.07 0.98 0.23
CA ALA A 18 17.71 0.71 0.68
C ALA A 18 17.47 -0.79 0.93
N VAL A 19 16.72 -1.11 1.98
CA VAL A 19 16.32 -2.49 2.29
C VAL A 19 15.27 -2.96 1.29
N ASP A 20 14.24 -2.14 1.07
CA ASP A 20 13.16 -2.40 0.12
C ASP A 20 13.50 -1.89 -1.28
N VAL A 21 12.79 -2.44 -2.27
CA VAL A 21 12.83 -1.94 -3.66
C VAL A 21 11.61 -1.07 -3.89
N THR A 22 11.81 0.16 -4.34
CA THR A 22 10.70 1.05 -4.72
C THR A 22 10.51 1.03 -6.23
N VAL A 23 9.26 0.92 -6.67
CA VAL A 23 8.88 0.88 -8.10
C VAL A 23 7.65 1.76 -8.33
N ASP A 24 7.57 2.36 -9.51
CA ASP A 24 6.35 3.03 -9.94
C ASP A 24 5.32 1.99 -10.39
N VAL A 25 4.04 2.15 -10.01
CA VAL A 25 2.98 1.25 -10.46
C VAL A 25 2.96 1.12 -11.99
N LEU A 26 3.27 2.18 -12.75
CA LEU A 26 3.31 2.16 -14.22
C LEU A 26 4.36 1.17 -14.77
N GLU A 27 5.42 0.87 -14.01
CA GLU A 27 6.44 -0.11 -14.39
C GLU A 27 5.97 -1.56 -14.21
N VAL A 28 4.93 -1.78 -13.39
CA VAL A 28 4.43 -3.11 -13.01
C VAL A 28 2.95 -3.32 -13.26
N GLU A 29 2.21 -2.32 -13.76
CA GLU A 29 0.75 -2.26 -13.74
C GLU A 29 0.08 -3.46 -14.42
N ASP A 30 0.66 -3.94 -15.52
CA ASP A 30 0.14 -5.07 -16.30
C ASP A 30 0.67 -6.43 -15.82
N LEU A 31 1.61 -6.44 -14.87
CA LEU A 31 2.17 -7.66 -14.31
C LEU A 31 1.29 -8.21 -13.20
N ALA A 32 1.13 -9.54 -13.19
CA ALA A 32 0.43 -10.23 -12.12
C ALA A 32 1.20 -10.08 -10.78
N PHE A 33 0.51 -9.69 -9.72
CA PHE A 33 1.07 -9.47 -8.38
C PHE A 33 1.94 -10.64 -7.92
N ALA A 34 1.36 -11.85 -7.94
CA ALA A 34 2.05 -13.06 -7.50
C ALA A 34 3.26 -13.43 -8.38
N HIS A 35 3.29 -12.98 -9.64
CA HIS A 35 4.42 -13.22 -10.54
C HIS A 35 5.60 -12.32 -10.19
N VAL A 36 5.35 -11.03 -9.96
CA VAL A 36 6.38 -10.06 -9.53
C VAL A 36 6.98 -10.50 -8.20
N CYS A 37 6.15 -10.78 -7.18
CA CYS A 37 6.64 -11.24 -5.88
C CYS A 37 7.51 -12.50 -6.02
N ARG A 38 7.08 -13.47 -6.82
CA ARG A 38 7.85 -14.71 -7.05
C ARG A 38 9.20 -14.44 -7.75
N SER A 39 9.23 -13.52 -8.70
CA SER A 39 10.45 -13.14 -9.43
C SER A 39 11.45 -12.42 -8.54
N LEU A 40 10.97 -11.61 -7.60
CA LEU A 40 11.81 -10.83 -6.68
C LEU A 40 12.33 -11.64 -5.50
N ARG A 41 11.60 -12.65 -5.00
CA ARG A 41 12.00 -13.52 -3.88
C ARG A 41 13.45 -14.08 -3.93
N PRO A 42 13.97 -14.60 -5.05
CA PRO A 42 15.35 -15.08 -5.08
C PRO A 42 16.40 -13.95 -5.11
N GLN A 43 15.98 -12.73 -5.45
CA GLN A 43 16.85 -11.55 -5.57
C GLN A 43 16.89 -10.76 -4.25
N LEU A 44 15.80 -10.79 -3.48
CA LEU A 44 15.61 -10.07 -2.23
C LEU A 44 15.65 -11.03 -1.04
N ARG A 45 16.56 -10.77 -0.09
CA ARG A 45 16.61 -11.52 1.17
C ARG A 45 15.68 -10.89 2.19
N PRO A 46 14.99 -11.68 3.04
CA PRO A 46 14.25 -11.13 4.17
C PRO A 46 15.14 -10.18 5.01
N PRO A 47 14.62 -9.03 5.48
CA PRO A 47 13.21 -8.60 5.42
C PRO A 47 12.83 -7.77 4.19
N ALA A 48 13.67 -7.70 3.14
CA ALA A 48 13.43 -6.84 1.99
C ALA A 48 12.10 -7.15 1.28
N GLY A 49 11.28 -6.13 1.12
CA GLY A 49 10.02 -6.14 0.40
C GLY A 49 10.04 -5.28 -0.87
N LEU A 50 8.84 -4.93 -1.31
CA LEU A 50 8.58 -4.10 -2.48
C LEU A 50 7.68 -2.94 -2.05
N ILE A 51 8.09 -1.71 -2.34
CA ILE A 51 7.26 -0.51 -2.21
C ILE A 51 6.76 -0.15 -3.60
N VAL A 52 5.45 -0.06 -3.77
CA VAL A 52 4.84 0.38 -5.02
C VAL A 52 4.28 1.77 -4.84
N THR A 53 4.87 2.75 -5.51
CA THR A 53 4.32 4.10 -5.56
C THR A 53 3.14 4.13 -6.53
N MET A 54 2.07 4.78 -6.10
CA MET A 54 0.82 4.92 -6.83
C MET A 54 0.53 6.42 -7.00
N PRO A 55 -0.24 6.81 -8.02
CA PRO A 55 -0.82 8.14 -8.06
C PRO A 55 -1.55 8.42 -6.74
N ALA A 56 -1.39 9.61 -6.15
CA ALA A 56 -2.14 10.01 -4.98
C ALA A 56 -3.64 9.74 -5.18
N GLY A 57 -4.27 9.08 -4.21
CA GLY A 57 -5.72 8.85 -4.21
C GLY A 57 -6.52 10.15 -4.35
N ASP A 58 -5.93 11.27 -3.93
CA ASP A 58 -6.44 12.63 -4.05
C ASP A 58 -6.69 13.06 -5.51
N ASP A 59 -5.77 12.73 -6.42
CA ASP A 59 -5.91 13.04 -7.84
C ASP A 59 -6.94 12.14 -8.54
N VAL A 60 -7.16 10.93 -8.02
CA VAL A 60 -8.07 9.94 -8.61
C VAL A 60 -9.49 10.06 -8.07
N LEU A 61 -9.66 10.54 -6.82
CA LEU A 61 -10.95 10.58 -6.12
C LEU A 61 -11.36 11.99 -5.64
N GLY A 62 -10.54 13.02 -5.85
CA GLY A 62 -10.86 14.41 -5.54
C GLY A 62 -10.89 14.72 -4.04
N TYR A 63 -10.20 13.93 -3.23
CA TYR A 63 -9.99 14.20 -1.81
C TYR A 63 -8.69 14.98 -1.63
N VAL A 64 -8.57 15.77 -0.55
CA VAL A 64 -7.37 16.55 -0.25
C VAL A 64 -6.82 16.00 1.04
N TYR A 65 -5.76 15.20 0.95
CA TYR A 65 -4.88 14.85 2.04
C TYR A 65 -4.12 16.12 2.46
N ARG A 66 -4.03 16.36 3.76
CA ARG A 66 -3.22 17.45 4.31
C ARG A 66 -1.86 16.87 4.69
N GLU A 67 -0.82 17.47 4.13
CA GLU A 67 0.61 17.29 4.42
C GLU A 67 0.88 16.88 5.87
N GLU A 68 1.81 15.92 6.10
CA GLU A 68 2.60 16.02 7.33
C GLU A 68 4.01 15.41 7.26
N GLN A 69 4.94 16.24 7.72
CA GLN A 69 6.37 16.02 7.85
C GLN A 69 6.68 15.20 9.11
N ARG A 70 7.58 14.22 8.97
CA ARG A 70 8.12 13.48 10.11
C ARG A 70 8.88 14.38 11.06
N GLU A 71 8.78 14.04 12.34
CA GLU A 71 9.37 14.77 13.48
C GLU A 71 10.91 14.76 13.49
N ASP A 72 11.55 13.99 12.59
CA ASP A 72 13.01 13.92 12.43
C ASP A 72 13.58 14.89 11.37
N GLY A 73 12.72 15.72 10.77
CA GLY A 73 13.11 16.73 9.78
C GLY A 73 13.48 16.16 8.41
N ARG A 74 13.21 14.87 8.14
CA ARG A 74 13.30 14.33 6.79
C ARG A 74 12.04 14.72 6.02
N ARG A 75 12.25 15.50 4.95
CA ARG A 75 11.25 15.78 3.93
C ARG A 75 11.07 14.50 3.12
N ASP A 76 9.86 13.98 3.05
CA ASP A 76 9.48 13.08 1.96
C ASP A 76 9.42 13.95 0.70
N GLU A 77 10.41 13.85 -0.18
CA GLU A 77 10.40 14.53 -1.48
C GLU A 77 9.41 13.88 -2.49
N LEU A 78 8.36 13.23 -2.00
CA LEU A 78 7.31 12.61 -2.81
C LEU A 78 5.93 12.92 -2.21
N ASP A 79 5.61 14.21 -2.13
CA ASP A 79 4.35 14.79 -1.60
C ASP A 79 3.08 14.38 -2.38
N ASP A 80 3.18 13.63 -3.48
CA ASP A 80 2.05 13.31 -4.38
C ASP A 80 1.86 11.80 -4.65
N THR A 81 2.46 10.89 -3.85
CA THR A 81 2.38 9.44 -4.10
C THR A 81 1.95 8.63 -2.89
N ASP A 82 0.80 7.96 -3.01
CA ASP A 82 0.41 6.87 -2.11
C ASP A 82 1.35 5.67 -2.32
N SER A 83 1.66 4.91 -1.28
CA SER A 83 2.51 3.71 -1.40
C SER A 83 1.83 2.46 -0.84
N LEU A 84 2.04 1.33 -1.52
CA LEU A 84 1.73 0.00 -0.98
C LEU A 84 3.01 -0.69 -0.54
N PHE A 85 3.04 -1.16 0.70
CA PHE A 85 4.13 -1.99 1.21
C PHE A 85 3.80 -3.44 0.95
N VAL A 86 4.56 -4.10 0.08
CA VAL A 86 4.30 -5.48 -0.35
C VAL A 86 5.30 -6.42 0.32
N ASP A 87 4.77 -7.34 1.14
CA ASP A 87 5.50 -8.51 1.58
C ASP A 87 5.49 -9.56 0.46
N ILE A 88 6.62 -9.64 -0.23
CA ILE A 88 6.80 -10.57 -1.35
C ILE A 88 6.81 -12.04 -0.91
N HIS A 89 7.11 -12.35 0.35
CA HIS A 89 7.19 -13.71 0.89
C HIS A 89 5.82 -14.22 1.34
N GLU A 90 5.03 -13.38 1.99
CA GLU A 90 3.67 -13.70 2.46
C GLU A 90 2.57 -13.43 1.41
N LEU A 91 2.93 -12.75 0.31
CA LEU A 91 2.01 -12.31 -0.74
C LEU A 91 0.88 -11.44 -0.16
N THR A 92 1.27 -10.55 0.72
CA THR A 92 0.39 -9.55 1.33
C THR A 92 0.88 -8.16 0.95
N PHE A 93 0.00 -7.20 1.11
CA PHE A 93 0.38 -5.80 1.07
C PHE A 93 -0.28 -5.06 2.22
N GLU A 94 0.26 -3.91 2.54
CA GLU A 94 -0.23 -3.03 3.59
C GLU A 94 -0.53 -1.67 3.02
N PHE A 95 -1.59 -1.08 3.54
CA PHE A 95 -2.00 0.27 3.25
C PHE A 95 -2.54 0.91 4.53
N ASP A 96 -2.25 2.19 4.71
CA ASP A 96 -2.74 2.98 5.83
C ASP A 96 -4.15 3.51 5.56
N ALA A 97 -4.94 3.66 6.63
CA ALA A 97 -6.23 4.34 6.63
C ALA A 97 -6.48 5.06 7.96
N PRO A 98 -7.00 6.31 7.95
CA PRO A 98 -7.30 7.06 9.17
C PRO A 98 -8.41 6.42 9.99
N ARG A 99 -8.42 6.67 11.31
CA ARG A 99 -9.52 6.24 12.19
C ARG A 99 -9.76 7.26 13.31
N ASP A 100 -10.91 7.16 13.95
CA ASP A 100 -11.14 7.87 15.21
C ASP A 100 -10.29 7.27 16.34
N ALA A 101 -9.92 8.09 17.32
CA ALA A 101 -9.08 7.67 18.44
C ALA A 101 -9.72 6.56 19.29
N ASP A 102 -11.05 6.56 19.40
CA ASP A 102 -11.84 5.56 20.13
C ASP A 102 -12.27 4.37 19.26
N MET A 103 -11.94 4.36 17.97
CA MET A 103 -12.23 3.24 17.08
C MET A 103 -11.23 2.10 17.30
N ASP A 104 -11.76 0.93 17.67
CA ASP A 104 -11.00 -0.30 17.84
C ASP A 104 -10.89 -1.12 16.53
N GLU A 105 -10.19 -2.25 16.60
CA GLU A 105 -9.94 -3.11 15.45
C GLU A 105 -11.25 -3.61 14.80
N ASP A 106 -12.24 -3.96 15.63
CA ASP A 106 -13.54 -4.43 15.17
C ASP A 106 -14.33 -3.30 14.48
N GLY A 107 -14.22 -2.07 14.98
CA GLY A 107 -14.75 -0.87 14.34
C GLY A 107 -14.16 -0.65 12.95
N VAL A 108 -12.83 -0.72 12.82
CA VAL A 108 -12.12 -0.59 11.53
C VAL A 108 -12.56 -1.68 10.56
N ARG A 109 -12.58 -2.95 11.01
CA ARG A 109 -13.03 -4.09 10.20
C ARG A 109 -14.49 -3.96 9.77
N GLY A 110 -15.36 -3.49 10.66
CA GLY A 110 -16.76 -3.23 10.38
C GLY A 110 -16.95 -2.13 9.33
N LEU A 111 -16.12 -1.09 9.38
CA LEU A 111 -16.13 0.00 8.40
C LEU A 111 -15.63 -0.48 7.03
N LEU A 112 -14.52 -1.22 6.98
CA LEU A 112 -13.99 -1.83 5.76
C LEU A 112 -15.01 -2.76 5.09
N ALA A 113 -15.68 -3.62 5.87
CA ALA A 113 -16.70 -4.53 5.37
C ALA A 113 -17.91 -3.80 4.76
N ARG A 114 -18.24 -2.61 5.28
CA ARG A 114 -19.30 -1.75 4.74
C ARG A 114 -18.83 -0.91 3.55
N ALA A 115 -17.56 -0.52 3.51
CA ALA A 115 -16.98 0.31 2.46
C ALA A 115 -17.03 -0.40 1.11
N ARG A 116 -16.68 -1.69 1.07
CA ARG A 116 -16.70 -2.51 -0.16
C ARG A 116 -17.15 -3.94 0.15
N PRO A 117 -18.45 -4.20 0.36
CA PRO A 117 -18.93 -5.54 0.70
C PRO A 117 -18.67 -6.58 -0.40
N GLU A 118 -18.47 -6.15 -1.63
CA GLU A 118 -18.18 -6.99 -2.80
C GLU A 118 -16.68 -7.14 -3.13
N THR A 119 -15.77 -6.52 -2.36
CA THR A 119 -14.34 -6.64 -2.66
C THR A 119 -13.85 -8.08 -2.53
N ALA A 120 -12.98 -8.50 -3.45
CA ALA A 120 -12.29 -9.78 -3.35
C ALA A 120 -10.99 -9.69 -2.53
N LEU A 121 -10.62 -8.50 -2.04
CA LEU A 121 -9.50 -8.32 -1.13
C LEU A 121 -9.82 -8.98 0.22
N LYS A 122 -8.93 -9.87 0.66
CA LYS A 122 -9.04 -10.46 2.00
C LYS A 122 -8.24 -9.62 3.00
N VAL A 123 -8.90 -9.05 4.00
CA VAL A 123 -8.24 -8.41 5.14
C VAL A 123 -7.67 -9.52 6.04
N GLU A 124 -6.36 -9.54 6.21
CA GLU A 124 -5.66 -10.51 7.07
C GLU A 124 -5.40 -9.92 8.46
N GLY A 125 -5.07 -8.63 8.54
CA GLY A 125 -4.69 -7.95 9.78
C GLY A 125 -5.08 -6.48 9.77
N VAL A 126 -5.27 -5.93 10.96
CA VAL A 126 -5.43 -4.50 11.21
C VAL A 126 -4.57 -4.20 12.44
N GLU A 127 -3.60 -3.32 12.29
CA GLU A 127 -2.80 -2.80 13.40
C GLU A 127 -3.20 -1.35 13.66
N LEU A 128 -3.50 -1.04 14.92
CA LEU A 128 -3.87 0.31 15.32
C LEU A 128 -2.62 1.07 15.71
N LEU A 129 -2.37 2.18 15.01
CA LEU A 129 -1.22 3.03 15.22
C LEU A 129 -1.70 4.37 15.79
N ASP A 130 -1.06 4.84 16.84
CA ASP A 130 -1.23 6.19 17.35
C ASP A 130 -0.03 7.01 16.87
N LEU A 131 -0.18 7.64 15.71
CA LEU A 131 0.85 8.49 15.12
C LEU A 131 0.70 9.91 15.64
N ARG A 132 1.77 10.71 15.50
CA ARG A 132 1.80 12.12 15.88
C ARG A 132 0.65 12.93 15.28
N ASP A 133 0.34 12.62 14.04
CA ASP A 133 -0.56 13.34 13.13
C ASP A 133 -2.01 12.85 13.23
N GLY A 134 -2.20 11.72 13.92
CA GLY A 134 -3.50 11.18 14.25
C GLY A 134 -3.49 9.65 14.38
N PRO A 135 -4.59 9.09 14.91
CA PRO A 135 -4.80 7.65 14.93
C PRO A 135 -4.96 7.11 13.49
N MET A 136 -4.15 6.12 13.16
CA MET A 136 -4.18 5.40 11.89
C MET A 136 -4.42 3.92 12.11
N SER A 137 -4.81 3.24 11.05
CA SER A 137 -4.85 1.79 10.94
C SER A 137 -3.93 1.36 9.82
N LEU A 138 -3.02 0.43 10.09
CA LEU A 138 -2.27 -0.28 9.06
C LEU A 138 -3.04 -1.55 8.72
N ILE A 139 -3.53 -1.64 7.49
CA ILE A 139 -4.41 -2.72 7.04
C ILE A 139 -3.60 -3.66 6.17
N THR A 140 -3.40 -4.89 6.65
CA THR A 140 -2.74 -5.95 5.88
C THR A 140 -3.78 -6.73 5.08
N CYS A 141 -3.62 -6.74 3.76
CA CYS A 141 -4.50 -7.43 2.82
C CYS A 141 -3.77 -8.49 2.01
N ARG A 142 -4.51 -9.52 1.61
CA ARG A 142 -4.10 -10.52 0.65
C ARG A 142 -4.93 -10.39 -0.63
N PRO A 143 -4.31 -10.06 -1.77
CA PRO A 143 -5.02 -9.97 -3.03
C PRO A 143 -5.21 -11.36 -3.67
N PRO A 144 -6.24 -11.52 -4.52
CA PRO A 144 -6.33 -12.66 -5.41
C PRO A 144 -5.06 -12.81 -6.26
N ARG A 145 -4.54 -14.04 -6.35
CA ARG A 145 -3.26 -14.32 -7.04
C ARG A 145 -3.22 -13.92 -8.52
N ALA A 146 -4.38 -13.88 -9.16
CA ALA A 146 -4.52 -13.57 -10.58
C ALA A 146 -4.55 -12.07 -10.86
N TRP A 147 -4.64 -11.22 -9.83
CA TRP A 147 -4.70 -9.78 -10.02
C TRP A 147 -3.38 -9.20 -10.52
N THR A 148 -3.49 -8.25 -11.43
CA THR A 148 -2.38 -7.38 -11.82
C THR A 148 -2.18 -6.26 -10.80
N PHE A 149 -1.04 -5.57 -10.82
CA PHE A 149 -0.86 -4.37 -10.00
C PHE A 149 -1.89 -3.29 -10.33
N ARG A 150 -2.27 -3.11 -11.60
CA ARG A 150 -3.35 -2.20 -12.01
C ARG A 150 -4.66 -2.49 -11.27
N GLN A 151 -5.06 -3.76 -11.24
CA GLN A 151 -6.28 -4.19 -10.54
C GLN A 151 -6.15 -4.02 -9.03
N LEU A 152 -5.01 -4.39 -8.46
CA LEU A 152 -4.71 -4.21 -7.04
C LEU A 152 -4.82 -2.74 -6.62
N VAL A 153 -4.10 -1.85 -7.30
CA VAL A 153 -4.08 -0.41 -7.01
C VAL A 153 -5.49 0.19 -7.10
N LEU A 154 -6.24 -0.14 -8.16
CA LEU A 154 -7.62 0.32 -8.31
C LEU A 154 -8.50 -0.12 -7.14
N GLU A 155 -8.43 -1.39 -6.74
CA GLU A 155 -9.26 -1.92 -5.65
C GLU A 155 -8.87 -1.33 -4.29
N VAL A 156 -7.59 -1.08 -4.05
CA VAL A 156 -7.13 -0.39 -2.84
C VAL A 156 -7.62 1.05 -2.81
N GLN A 157 -7.49 1.79 -3.92
CA GLN A 157 -7.97 3.17 -4.00
C GLN A 157 -9.50 3.25 -3.82
N LEU A 158 -10.27 2.35 -4.43
CA LEU A 158 -11.71 2.27 -4.23
C LEU A 158 -12.09 1.93 -2.78
N LEU A 159 -11.36 1.02 -2.15
CA LEU A 159 -11.57 0.66 -0.74
C LEU A 159 -11.26 1.83 0.18
N ARG A 160 -10.09 2.47 0.02
CA ARG A 160 -9.67 3.66 0.78
C ARG A 160 -10.69 4.78 0.65
N GLY A 161 -11.06 5.15 -0.58
CA GLY A 161 -12.04 6.20 -0.84
C GLY A 161 -13.41 5.91 -0.22
N SER A 162 -13.90 4.66 -0.35
CA SER A 162 -15.18 4.26 0.23
C SER A 162 -15.15 4.24 1.76
N TYR A 163 -14.03 3.78 2.33
CA TYR A 163 -13.78 3.79 3.77
C TYR A 163 -13.79 5.22 4.32
N MET A 164 -13.01 6.13 3.72
CA MET A 164 -12.95 7.55 4.11
C MET A 164 -14.33 8.21 3.97
N ALA A 165 -15.04 7.96 2.87
CA ALA A 165 -16.36 8.52 2.65
C ALA A 165 -17.40 8.06 3.69
N LEU A 166 -17.26 6.84 4.24
CA LEU A 166 -18.11 6.38 5.35
C LEU A 166 -17.64 6.98 6.68
N HIS A 167 -16.34 7.02 6.93
CA HIS A 167 -15.74 7.54 8.15
C HIS A 167 -16.07 9.01 8.39
N TYR A 168 -15.97 9.87 7.37
CA TYR A 168 -16.27 11.30 7.50
C TYR A 168 -17.75 11.66 7.39
N LYS A 169 -18.64 10.68 7.15
CA LYS A 169 -20.10 10.87 7.14
C LYS A 169 -20.78 10.41 8.44
N SER A 170 -20.08 9.63 9.28
CA SER A 170 -20.51 9.28 10.63
C SER A 170 -20.35 10.44 11.60
#